data_AF-A0A7L5BJH9-F1
#
_entry.id   AF-A0A7L5BJH9-F1
#
_cell.length_a   1.000
_cell.length_b   1.000
_cell.length_c   1.000
_cell.angle_alpha   90.00
_cell.angle_beta   90.00
_cell.angle_gamma   90.00
#
_symmetry.space_group_name_H-M   'P 1'
#
loop_
_entity.id
_entity.type
_entity.pdbx_description
1 polymer ?
#
loop_
_entity_poly.entity_id
_entity_poly.type
_entity_poly.pdbx_seq_one_letter_code
_entity_poly.pdbx_strand_id
1 'polypeptide(L)'
;MLRFITRSIGGGLLLIILLLVLGTVVPRPFFADDTGGVKDREILLLSNPIHTDIALPVDEDLRRVFSELQEDGIAVNHPAAVYLVFGWGGRSFYTQTPTWADLKPMPVLRSLTLDHSVMHVDVTGDFPADLSGLKRLRISEAGYQRLLAGIGASFVRKDGKVQLVPGVAYGLNDAFFEANGWFNALAGCNTWSAAMLREAGIRTGWWTPLPPLLRWSVALHN
;
A
#
# COMPACT_ATOMS: atom_id res chain seq x y z
N MET A 1 43.05 -8.78 9.31
CA MET A 1 42.14 -8.18 8.32
C MET A 1 40.80 -8.93 8.20
N LEU A 2 40.79 -10.23 7.89
CA LEU A 2 39.56 -11.03 7.73
C LEU A 2 38.63 -11.04 8.97
N ARG A 3 39.16 -11.21 10.18
CA ARG A 3 38.40 -11.17 11.46
C ARG A 3 37.82 -9.79 11.82
N PHE A 4 38.41 -8.71 11.28
CA PHE A 4 37.91 -7.34 11.48
C PHE A 4 36.76 -7.06 10.52
N ILE A 5 36.91 -7.45 9.25
CA ILE A 5 35.87 -7.35 8.22
C ILE A 5 34.63 -8.17 8.63
N THR A 6 34.79 -9.40 9.14
CA THR A 6 33.65 -10.21 9.59
C THR A 6 32.95 -9.65 10.83
N ARG A 7 33.67 -9.04 11.78
CA ARG A 7 33.05 -8.36 12.93
C ARG A 7 32.28 -7.10 12.51
N SER A 8 32.81 -6.32 11.57
CA SER A 8 32.13 -5.13 11.05
C SER A 8 30.87 -5.48 10.24
N ILE A 9 30.93 -6.52 9.41
CA ILE A 9 29.75 -7.03 8.68
C ILE A 9 28.70 -7.57 9.66
N GLY A 10 29.12 -8.34 10.67
CA GLY A 10 28.22 -8.87 11.70
C GLY A 10 27.54 -7.76 12.52
N GLY A 11 28.28 -6.71 12.88
CA GLY A 11 27.72 -5.54 13.56
C GLY A 11 26.71 -4.76 12.72
N GLY A 12 27.00 -4.56 11.42
CA GLY A 12 26.06 -3.91 10.49
C GLY A 12 24.76 -4.70 10.30
N LEU A 13 24.85 -6.02 10.14
CA LEU A 13 23.67 -6.88 10.02
C LEU A 13 22.82 -6.85 11.29
N LEU A 14 23.45 -6.92 12.46
CA LEU A 14 22.75 -6.82 13.75
C LEU A 14 21.99 -5.50 13.88
N LEU A 15 22.62 -4.38 13.46
CA LEU A 15 21.98 -3.07 13.47
C LEU A 15 20.75 -3.02 12.54
N ILE A 16 20.83 -3.55 11.33
CA ILE A 16 19.70 -3.61 10.40
C ILE A 16 18.55 -4.41 11.00
N ILE A 17 18.84 -5.59 11.56
CA ILE A 17 17.82 -6.43 12.24
C ILE A 17 17.19 -5.66 13.39
N LEU A 18 17.99 -4.99 14.23
CA LEU A 18 17.50 -4.19 15.34
C LEU A 18 16.58 -3.06 14.86
N LEU A 19 16.95 -2.35 13.79
CA LEU A 19 16.13 -1.29 13.20
C LEU A 19 14.82 -1.83 12.62
N LEU A 20 14.82 -3.00 11.98
CA LEU A 20 13.60 -3.64 11.49
C LEU A 20 12.69 -4.06 12.65
N VAL A 21 13.26 -4.64 13.72
CA VAL A 21 12.49 -5.06 14.90
C VAL A 21 11.89 -3.84 15.59
N LEU A 22 12.69 -2.83 15.94
CA LEU A 22 12.21 -1.62 16.58
C LEU A 22 11.22 -0.87 15.67
N GLY A 23 11.51 -0.75 14.38
CA GLY A 23 10.63 -0.14 13.40
C GLY A 23 9.28 -0.85 13.27
N THR A 24 9.22 -2.15 13.48
CA THR A 24 7.98 -2.95 13.42
C THR A 24 7.19 -2.93 14.73
N VAL A 25 7.88 -2.99 15.87
CA VAL A 25 7.29 -3.19 17.21
C VAL A 25 6.94 -1.87 17.90
N VAL A 26 7.64 -0.78 17.61
CA VAL A 26 7.35 0.52 18.23
C VAL A 26 6.17 1.15 17.49
N PRO A 27 5.01 1.39 18.15
CA PRO A 27 3.81 1.87 17.48
C PRO A 27 3.93 3.33 17.05
N ARG A 28 3.27 3.65 15.93
CA ARG A 28 3.03 4.99 15.40
C ARG A 28 1.54 5.14 15.04
N PRO A 29 0.83 6.13 15.61
CA PRO A 29 1.23 6.96 16.75
C PRO A 29 1.46 6.14 18.03
N PHE A 30 2.26 6.66 18.97
CA PHE A 30 2.55 5.99 20.25
C PHE A 30 1.30 5.78 21.10
N PHE A 31 0.45 6.80 21.15
CA PHE A 31 -0.86 6.74 21.77
C PHE A 31 -1.88 6.50 20.68
N ALA A 32 -2.86 5.63 20.96
CA ALA A 32 -3.95 5.42 20.01
C ALA A 32 -4.69 6.75 19.83
N ASP A 33 -4.88 7.16 18.58
CA ASP A 33 -5.82 8.22 18.29
C ASP A 33 -7.21 7.69 18.61
N ASP A 34 -7.78 8.23 19.69
CA ASP A 34 -9.15 7.99 20.10
C ASP A 34 -10.08 8.75 19.15
N THR A 35 -10.03 8.34 17.88
CA THR A 35 -10.93 8.79 16.80
C THR A 35 -12.32 8.23 17.11
N GLY A 36 -12.89 8.82 18.17
CA GLY A 36 -14.05 8.37 18.89
C GLY A 36 -15.19 8.09 17.94
N GLY A 37 -15.50 6.82 17.78
CA GLY A 37 -16.52 6.35 16.88
C GLY A 37 -16.58 4.83 16.91
N VAL A 38 -17.77 4.31 16.65
CA VAL A 38 -17.96 2.88 16.42
C VAL A 38 -17.13 2.48 15.20
N LYS A 39 -16.36 1.40 15.32
CA LYS A 39 -15.59 0.85 14.20
C LYS A 39 -16.49 -0.01 13.31
N ASP A 40 -17.35 0.62 12.54
CA ASP A 40 -18.39 -0.01 11.73
C ASP A 40 -18.00 -0.23 10.26
N ARG A 41 -17.05 0.54 9.72
CA ARG A 41 -16.54 0.38 8.36
C ARG A 41 -15.50 -0.73 8.26
N GLU A 42 -15.61 -1.57 7.24
CA GLU A 42 -14.63 -2.60 6.93
C GLU A 42 -13.74 -2.16 5.77
N ILE A 43 -12.43 -2.39 5.91
CA ILE A 43 -11.44 -2.29 4.83
C ILE A 43 -10.59 -3.55 4.81
N LEU A 44 -9.94 -3.83 3.69
CA LEU A 44 -9.03 -4.96 3.56
C LEU A 44 -7.60 -4.48 3.37
N LEU A 45 -6.67 -5.07 4.12
CA LEU A 45 -5.26 -5.07 3.78
C LEU A 45 -4.98 -6.34 2.98
N LEU A 46 -4.62 -6.18 1.71
CA LEU A 46 -4.16 -7.27 0.86
C LEU A 46 -2.65 -7.36 0.96
N SER A 47 -2.12 -8.58 1.07
CA SER A 47 -0.70 -8.83 1.17
C SER A 47 -0.33 -10.09 0.41
N ASN A 48 0.56 -9.95 -0.55
CA ASN A 48 1.26 -11.08 -1.14
C ASN A 48 2.72 -11.09 -0.61
N PRO A 49 3.61 -11.99 -1.06
CA PRO A 49 4.96 -12.13 -0.50
C PRO A 49 5.84 -10.87 -0.50
N ILE A 50 5.49 -9.85 -1.29
CA ILE A 50 6.38 -8.73 -1.63
C ILE A 50 5.68 -7.35 -1.67
N HIS A 51 4.35 -7.34 -1.64
CA HIS A 51 3.54 -6.16 -1.92
C HIS A 51 2.29 -6.13 -1.05
N THR A 52 1.80 -4.93 -0.77
CA THR A 52 0.55 -4.70 -0.05
C THR A 52 -0.30 -3.64 -0.73
N ASP A 53 -1.61 -3.88 -0.73
CA ASP A 53 -2.65 -2.99 -1.24
C ASP A 53 -3.74 -2.81 -0.20
N ILE A 54 -4.55 -1.77 -0.39
CA ILE A 54 -5.76 -1.54 0.43
C ILE A 54 -6.97 -1.67 -0.48
N ALA A 55 -7.88 -2.58 -0.12
CA ALA A 55 -9.17 -2.72 -0.80
C ALA A 55 -10.29 -2.11 0.04
N LEU A 56 -11.11 -1.27 -0.60
CA LEU A 56 -12.24 -0.60 0.00
C LEU A 56 -13.53 -1.14 -0.61
N PRO A 57 -14.52 -1.56 0.20
CA PRO A 57 -15.84 -1.92 -0.31
C PRO A 57 -16.43 -0.77 -1.12
N VAL A 58 -16.98 -1.07 -2.30
CA VAL A 58 -17.61 -0.07 -3.16
C VAL A 58 -18.93 0.36 -2.54
N ASP A 59 -18.96 1.57 -2.01
CA ASP A 59 -20.16 2.25 -1.54
C ASP A 59 -20.36 3.61 -2.25
N GLU A 60 -21.39 4.35 -1.85
CA GLU A 60 -21.71 5.65 -2.44
C GLU A 60 -20.63 6.71 -2.16
N ASP A 61 -19.97 6.64 -1.00
CA ASP A 61 -18.89 7.56 -0.65
C ASP A 61 -17.68 7.35 -1.53
N LEU A 62 -17.25 6.10 -1.69
CA LEU A 62 -16.12 5.73 -2.53
C LEU A 62 -16.35 6.11 -4.00
N ARG A 63 -17.54 5.79 -4.53
CA ARG A 63 -17.92 6.13 -5.90
C ARG A 63 -17.92 7.63 -6.16
N ARG A 64 -18.35 8.42 -5.17
CA ARG A 64 -18.37 9.88 -5.27
C ARG A 64 -16.96 10.46 -5.24
N VAL A 65 -16.11 10.00 -4.32
CA VAL A 65 -14.74 10.52 -4.17
C VAL A 65 -13.87 10.15 -5.37
N PHE A 66 -14.01 8.94 -5.90
CA PHE A 66 -13.20 8.44 -7.00
C PHE A 66 -13.97 8.35 -8.33
N SER A 67 -15.00 9.19 -8.51
CA SER A 67 -15.84 9.16 -9.71
C SER A 67 -15.05 9.42 -10.98
N GLU A 68 -14.03 10.29 -10.91
CA GLU A 68 -13.19 10.67 -12.06
C GLU A 68 -12.39 9.49 -12.63
N LEU A 69 -12.08 8.46 -11.82
CA LEU A 69 -11.32 7.29 -12.29
C LEU A 69 -12.08 6.51 -13.37
N GLN A 70 -13.40 6.68 -13.45
CA GLN A 70 -14.24 6.09 -14.50
C GLN A 70 -13.93 6.65 -15.89
N GLU A 71 -13.49 7.92 -15.98
CA GLU A 71 -13.08 8.52 -17.26
C GLU A 71 -11.90 7.75 -17.88
N ASP A 72 -11.10 7.09 -17.02
CA ASP A 72 -9.88 6.37 -17.36
C ASP A 72 -10.08 4.83 -17.36
N GLY A 73 -11.32 4.35 -17.39
CA GLY A 73 -11.64 2.93 -17.58
C GLY A 73 -11.86 2.12 -16.29
N ILE A 74 -11.78 2.73 -15.12
CA ILE A 74 -12.07 2.06 -13.84
C ILE A 74 -13.58 1.86 -13.67
N ALA A 75 -14.06 0.64 -13.85
CA ALA A 75 -15.49 0.30 -13.89
C ALA A 75 -16.15 0.18 -12.50
N VAL A 76 -15.95 1.15 -11.60
CA VAL A 76 -16.44 1.11 -10.19
C VAL A 76 -17.97 1.04 -10.04
N ASN A 77 -18.72 1.43 -11.08
CA ASN A 77 -20.18 1.36 -11.12
C ASN A 77 -20.72 0.04 -11.71
N HIS A 78 -19.84 -0.88 -12.12
CA HIS A 78 -20.25 -2.17 -12.64
C HIS A 78 -20.97 -2.98 -11.53
N PRO A 79 -22.06 -3.72 -11.83
CA PRO A 79 -22.81 -4.46 -10.80
C PRO A 79 -21.99 -5.53 -10.06
N ALA A 80 -20.93 -6.03 -10.69
CA ALA A 80 -20.00 -6.99 -10.08
C ALA A 80 -18.83 -6.33 -9.32
N ALA A 81 -18.73 -5.00 -9.29
CA ALA A 81 -17.70 -4.28 -8.54
C ALA A 81 -18.04 -4.31 -7.04
N VAL A 82 -17.26 -5.08 -6.28
CA VAL A 82 -17.41 -5.21 -4.82
C VAL A 82 -16.33 -4.43 -4.10
N TYR A 83 -15.09 -4.43 -4.60
CA TYR A 83 -13.99 -3.67 -4.04
C TYR A 83 -13.29 -2.80 -5.09
N LEU A 84 -12.83 -1.63 -4.65
CA LEU A 84 -11.82 -0.83 -5.32
C LEU A 84 -10.50 -1.01 -4.57
N VAL A 85 -9.48 -1.48 -5.27
CA VAL A 85 -8.16 -1.80 -4.72
C VAL A 85 -7.18 -0.69 -5.09
N PHE A 86 -6.42 -0.23 -4.10
CA PHE A 86 -5.41 0.81 -4.26
C PHE A 86 -4.03 0.30 -3.84
N GLY A 87 -3.08 0.46 -4.76
CA GLY A 87 -1.66 0.25 -4.55
C GLY A 87 -0.86 1.51 -4.87
N TRP A 88 0.33 1.61 -4.28
CA TRP A 88 1.30 2.67 -4.58
C TRP A 88 2.70 2.06 -4.66
N GLY A 89 3.49 2.46 -5.66
CA GLY A 89 4.80 1.86 -5.87
C GLY A 89 5.58 2.49 -7.00
N GLY A 90 6.80 2.00 -7.24
CA GLY A 90 7.69 2.56 -8.25
C GLY A 90 7.16 2.31 -9.64
N ARG A 91 7.15 3.36 -10.46
CA ARG A 91 6.70 3.31 -11.86
C ARG A 91 7.42 2.22 -12.62
N SER A 92 8.75 2.25 -12.61
CA SER A 92 9.58 1.27 -13.31
C SER A 92 9.38 -0.14 -12.78
N PHE A 93 9.19 -0.28 -11.47
CA PHE A 93 8.96 -1.57 -10.84
C PHE A 93 7.62 -2.18 -11.26
N TYR A 94 6.54 -1.41 -11.14
CA TYR A 94 5.20 -1.86 -11.46
C TYR A 94 4.98 -2.05 -12.96
N THR A 95 5.45 -1.14 -13.82
CA THR A 95 5.19 -1.23 -15.26
C THR A 95 6.06 -2.28 -15.97
N GLN A 96 7.21 -2.67 -15.39
CA GLN A 96 8.15 -3.62 -16.03
C GLN A 96 8.06 -5.04 -15.46
N THR A 97 7.31 -5.24 -14.37
CA THR A 97 7.23 -6.53 -13.67
C THR A 97 5.76 -6.97 -13.47
N PRO A 98 5.01 -7.26 -14.55
CA PRO A 98 3.58 -7.57 -14.46
C PRO A 98 3.29 -8.94 -13.82
N THR A 99 4.22 -9.90 -13.89
CA THR A 99 4.10 -11.18 -13.17
C THR A 99 5.37 -11.48 -12.39
N TRP A 100 5.24 -12.06 -11.20
CA TRP A 100 6.40 -12.34 -10.34
C TRP A 100 7.32 -13.45 -10.86
N ALA A 101 6.87 -14.22 -11.84
CA ALA A 101 7.76 -15.11 -12.61
C ALA A 101 8.86 -14.33 -13.36
N ASP A 102 8.67 -13.02 -13.55
CA ASP A 102 9.59 -12.14 -14.26
C ASP A 102 10.55 -11.36 -13.35
N LEU A 103 10.58 -11.63 -12.03
CA LEU A 103 11.62 -11.05 -11.17
C LEU A 103 12.99 -11.64 -11.48
N LYS A 104 13.63 -10.98 -12.44
CA LYS A 104 15.07 -11.05 -12.61
C LYS A 104 15.75 -10.30 -11.45
N PRO A 105 17.01 -10.62 -11.13
CA PRO A 105 17.78 -9.90 -10.11
C PRO A 105 17.89 -8.38 -10.36
N MET A 106 17.72 -7.94 -11.61
CA MET A 106 17.94 -6.56 -12.02
C MET A 106 16.81 -5.58 -11.64
N PRO A 107 15.51 -5.91 -11.80
CA PRO A 107 14.41 -5.16 -11.18
C PRO A 107 14.55 -4.95 -9.66
N VAL A 108 15.05 -5.94 -8.92
CA VAL A 108 15.30 -5.82 -7.47
C VAL A 108 16.39 -4.79 -7.19
N LEU A 109 17.51 -4.82 -7.94
CA LEU A 109 18.57 -3.81 -7.81
C LEU A 109 18.11 -2.40 -8.19
N ARG A 110 17.24 -2.26 -9.21
CA ARG A 110 16.64 -0.97 -9.56
C ARG A 110 15.62 -0.49 -8.52
N SER A 111 14.91 -1.39 -7.85
CA SER A 111 14.03 -1.01 -6.74
C SER A 111 14.78 -0.41 -5.54
N LEU A 112 16.10 -0.66 -5.44
CA LEU A 112 16.98 0.03 -4.47
C LEU A 112 17.39 1.44 -4.93
N THR A 113 17.18 1.77 -6.20
CA THR A 113 17.39 3.13 -6.73
C THR A 113 16.12 3.96 -6.63
N LEU A 114 16.27 5.28 -6.64
CA LEU A 114 15.14 6.21 -6.54
C LEU A 114 14.33 6.21 -7.84
N ASP A 115 13.01 6.00 -7.73
CA ASP A 115 12.08 5.98 -8.85
C ASP A 115 10.90 6.92 -8.58
N HIS A 116 10.19 7.34 -9.64
CA HIS A 116 8.91 8.02 -9.49
C HIS A 116 7.83 7.01 -9.09
N SER A 117 6.81 7.45 -8.36
CA SER A 117 5.72 6.59 -7.94
C SER A 117 4.49 6.65 -8.86
N VAL A 118 3.75 5.56 -8.88
CA VAL A 118 2.41 5.44 -9.50
C VAL A 118 1.42 4.84 -8.52
N MET A 119 0.15 5.22 -8.68
CA MET A 119 -1.00 4.59 -8.05
C MET A 119 -1.48 3.48 -8.98
N HIS A 120 -1.65 2.28 -8.44
CA HIS A 120 -2.35 1.20 -9.10
C HIS A 120 -3.78 1.16 -8.58
N VAL A 121 -4.76 1.16 -9.48
CA VAL A 121 -6.17 1.09 -9.11
C VAL A 121 -6.80 -0.06 -9.86
N ASP A 122 -7.47 -0.97 -9.15
CA ASP A 122 -8.16 -2.13 -9.71
C ASP A 122 -9.59 -2.23 -9.16
N VAL A 123 -10.53 -2.71 -9.97
CA VAL A 123 -11.91 -3.01 -9.56
C VAL A 123 -12.15 -4.50 -9.65
N THR A 124 -12.57 -5.08 -8.53
CA THR A 124 -12.74 -6.53 -8.41
C THR A 124 -14.02 -6.91 -7.71
N GLY A 125 -14.41 -8.17 -7.89
CA GLY A 125 -15.49 -8.83 -7.16
C GLY A 125 -15.08 -9.14 -5.72
N ASP A 126 -15.86 -9.99 -5.06
CA ASP A 126 -15.52 -10.41 -3.69
C ASP A 126 -14.30 -11.35 -3.67
N PHE A 127 -13.58 -11.35 -2.55
CA PHE A 127 -12.44 -12.22 -2.34
C PHE A 127 -12.89 -13.54 -1.70
N PRO A 128 -12.26 -14.69 -2.06
CA PRO A 128 -12.49 -15.94 -1.35
C PRO A 128 -12.24 -15.79 0.15
N ALA A 129 -13.10 -16.40 0.98
CA ALA A 129 -13.03 -16.27 2.44
C ALA A 129 -11.70 -16.79 3.03
N ASP A 130 -11.05 -17.73 2.35
CA ASP A 130 -9.80 -18.38 2.71
C ASP A 130 -8.58 -17.79 1.98
N LEU A 131 -8.74 -16.67 1.28
CA LEU A 131 -7.64 -16.04 0.54
C LEU A 131 -6.47 -15.71 1.46
N SER A 132 -5.34 -16.38 1.24
CA SER A 132 -4.12 -16.15 2.01
C SER A 132 -3.62 -14.73 1.80
N GLY A 133 -3.28 -14.04 2.90
CA GLY A 133 -2.72 -12.69 2.80
C GLY A 133 -3.74 -11.56 2.90
N LEU A 134 -5.03 -11.88 2.98
CA LEU A 134 -6.09 -10.92 3.25
C LEU A 134 -6.26 -10.71 4.77
N LYS A 135 -6.33 -9.45 5.20
CA LYS A 135 -6.66 -9.07 6.58
C LYS A 135 -7.81 -8.07 6.56
N ARG A 136 -8.95 -8.44 7.16
CA ARG A 136 -10.09 -7.55 7.41
C ARG A 136 -9.78 -6.65 8.59
N LEU A 137 -10.00 -5.35 8.43
CA LEU A 137 -9.78 -4.32 9.45
C LEU A 137 -11.05 -3.50 9.61
N ARG A 138 -11.41 -3.18 10.86
CA ARG A 138 -12.54 -2.30 11.16
C ARG A 138 -12.03 -0.93 11.59
N ILE A 139 -12.58 0.11 10.97
CA ILE A 139 -12.25 1.51 11.22
C ILE A 139 -13.52 2.31 11.50
N SER A 140 -13.37 3.47 12.13
CA SER A 140 -14.50 4.40 12.29
C SER A 140 -14.80 5.12 10.98
N GLU A 141 -16.02 5.63 10.84
CA GLU A 141 -16.40 6.51 9.73
C GLU A 141 -15.41 7.66 9.53
N ALA A 142 -15.00 8.32 10.62
CA ALA A 142 -14.01 9.40 10.56
C ALA A 142 -12.64 8.91 10.04
N GLY A 143 -12.24 7.69 10.42
CA GLY A 143 -11.05 7.03 9.87
C GLY A 143 -11.19 6.75 8.38
N TYR A 144 -12.36 6.28 7.94
CA TYR A 144 -12.63 6.03 6.53
C TYR A 144 -12.52 7.30 5.68
N GLN A 145 -13.12 8.42 6.10
CA GLN A 145 -13.03 9.67 5.36
C GLN A 145 -11.58 10.20 5.26
N ARG A 146 -10.78 10.07 6.33
CA ARG A 146 -9.34 10.41 6.28
C ARG A 146 -8.56 9.48 5.36
N LEU A 147 -8.88 8.19 5.34
CA LEU A 147 -8.30 7.23 4.42
C LEU A 147 -8.59 7.60 2.96
N LEU A 148 -9.84 7.93 2.62
CA LEU A 148 -10.22 8.39 1.28
C LEU A 148 -9.43 9.65 0.89
N ALA A 149 -9.32 10.62 1.79
CA ALA A 149 -8.54 11.83 1.56
C ALA A 149 -7.04 11.54 1.37
N GLY A 150 -6.45 10.65 2.18
CA GLY A 150 -5.05 10.25 2.06
C GLY A 150 -4.74 9.52 0.76
N ILE A 151 -5.61 8.60 0.34
CA ILE A 151 -5.50 7.91 -0.96
C ILE A 151 -5.65 8.94 -2.09
N GLY A 152 -6.65 9.82 -2.02
CA GLY A 152 -6.86 10.90 -2.99
C GLY A 152 -5.67 11.85 -3.13
N ALA A 153 -5.00 12.18 -2.02
CA ALA A 153 -3.79 12.99 -2.00
C ALA A 153 -2.54 12.28 -2.56
N SER A 154 -2.59 10.95 -2.70
CA SER A 154 -1.49 10.18 -3.29
C SER A 154 -1.42 10.35 -4.81
N PHE A 155 -2.50 10.74 -5.47
CA PHE A 155 -2.50 10.99 -6.92
C PHE A 155 -1.84 12.33 -7.27
N VAL A 156 -1.05 12.36 -8.34
CA VAL A 156 -0.67 13.60 -9.00
C VAL A 156 -1.89 14.15 -9.73
N ARG A 157 -2.16 15.44 -9.52
CA ARG A 157 -3.21 16.15 -10.25
C ARG A 157 -2.60 17.25 -11.12
N LYS A 158 -3.08 17.36 -12.36
CA LYS A 158 -2.85 18.52 -13.23
C LYS A 158 -4.20 19.06 -13.68
N ASP A 159 -4.37 20.37 -13.57
CA ASP A 159 -5.63 21.06 -13.89
C ASP A 159 -6.85 20.44 -13.17
N GLY A 160 -6.63 19.99 -11.92
CA GLY A 160 -7.65 19.35 -11.08
C GLY A 160 -7.89 17.87 -11.35
N LYS A 161 -7.35 17.29 -12.44
CA LYS A 161 -7.57 15.90 -12.83
C LYS A 161 -6.43 14.96 -12.45
N VAL A 162 -6.75 13.74 -12.06
CA VAL A 162 -5.77 12.64 -11.98
C VAL A 162 -5.09 12.40 -13.33
N GLN A 163 -3.87 11.87 -13.31
CA GLN A 163 -3.07 11.68 -14.52
C GLN A 163 -2.89 10.19 -14.81
N LEU A 164 -3.57 9.67 -15.83
CA LEU A 164 -3.40 8.30 -16.30
C LEU A 164 -1.99 8.06 -16.87
N VAL A 165 -1.43 6.88 -16.59
CA VAL A 165 -0.24 6.35 -17.26
C VAL A 165 -0.70 5.48 -18.44
N PRO A 166 -0.60 5.98 -19.69
CA PRO A 166 -1.20 5.31 -20.83
C PRO A 166 -0.48 3.99 -21.18
N GLY A 167 -1.26 3.00 -21.61
CA GLY A 167 -0.74 1.75 -22.17
C GLY A 167 -0.15 0.78 -21.13
N VAL A 168 -0.43 0.96 -19.84
CA VAL A 168 0.00 0.06 -18.78
C VAL A 168 -1.19 -0.33 -17.89
N ALA A 169 -1.39 -1.64 -17.73
CA ALA A 169 -2.35 -2.28 -16.85
C ALA A 169 -1.89 -3.73 -16.58
N TYR A 170 -2.35 -4.35 -15.50
CA TYR A 170 -2.14 -5.78 -15.22
C TYR A 170 -3.24 -6.67 -15.76
N GLY A 171 -4.45 -6.14 -15.89
CA GLY A 171 -5.64 -6.80 -16.36
C GLY A 171 -6.52 -5.87 -17.18
N LEU A 172 -7.82 -6.18 -17.21
CA LEU A 172 -8.81 -5.45 -18.02
C LEU A 172 -9.57 -4.40 -17.22
N ASN A 173 -9.48 -4.44 -15.89
CA ASN A 173 -10.30 -3.63 -14.97
C ASN A 173 -9.44 -2.70 -14.09
N ASP A 174 -8.15 -2.61 -14.38
CA ASP A 174 -7.19 -1.81 -13.63
C ASP A 174 -6.49 -0.78 -14.51
N ALA A 175 -5.95 0.24 -13.86
CA ALA A 175 -5.16 1.26 -14.50
C ALA A 175 -4.08 1.81 -13.56
N PHE A 176 -3.07 2.43 -14.15
CA PHE A 176 -2.01 3.12 -13.42
C PHE A 176 -2.15 4.63 -13.56
N PHE A 177 -1.94 5.36 -12.47
CA PHE A 177 -1.97 6.82 -12.44
C PHE A 177 -0.66 7.36 -11.86
N GLU A 178 -0.24 8.55 -12.28
CA GLU A 178 0.92 9.22 -11.67
C GLU A 178 0.65 9.50 -10.18
N ALA A 179 1.63 9.26 -9.33
CA ALA A 179 1.51 9.43 -7.88
C ALA A 179 2.58 10.35 -7.30
N ASN A 180 2.20 11.06 -6.23
CA ASN A 180 3.11 11.91 -5.49
C ASN A 180 4.11 11.06 -4.70
N GLY A 181 5.37 11.48 -4.72
CA GLY A 181 6.45 10.88 -3.94
C GLY A 181 7.51 10.20 -4.78
N TRP A 182 8.49 9.64 -4.07
CA TRP A 182 9.59 8.89 -4.63
C TRP A 182 9.60 7.49 -4.03
N PHE A 183 9.81 6.49 -4.87
CA PHE A 183 9.85 5.10 -4.49
C PHE A 183 11.28 4.61 -4.35
N ASN A 184 11.50 3.79 -3.32
CA ASN A 184 12.58 2.80 -3.27
C ASN A 184 12.14 1.64 -2.37
N ALA A 185 12.86 0.52 -2.35
CA ALA A 185 12.47 -0.67 -1.62
C ALA A 185 12.36 -0.50 -0.09
N LEU A 186 13.00 0.53 0.49
CA LEU A 186 12.92 0.86 1.92
C LEU A 186 11.75 1.81 2.24
N ALA A 187 11.27 2.56 1.24
CA ALA A 187 10.15 3.49 1.28
C ALA A 187 9.19 3.20 0.12
N GLY A 188 8.66 1.97 0.13
CA GLY A 188 7.82 1.42 -0.94
C GLY A 188 6.35 1.29 -0.56
N CYS A 189 5.64 0.45 -1.31
CA CYS A 189 4.23 0.10 -1.11
C CYS A 189 3.86 -0.19 0.35
N ASN A 190 4.65 -1.00 1.05
CA ASN A 190 4.36 -1.38 2.44
C ASN A 190 4.40 -0.17 3.39
N THR A 191 5.27 0.80 3.12
CA THR A 191 5.33 2.02 3.92
C THR A 191 4.19 2.99 3.59
N TRP A 192 3.76 3.03 2.33
CA TRP A 192 2.56 3.77 1.92
C TRP A 192 1.29 3.17 2.52
N SER A 193 1.09 1.85 2.41
CA SER A 193 -0.03 1.14 3.02
C SER A 193 -0.05 1.36 4.52
N ALA A 194 1.10 1.31 5.19
CA ALA A 194 1.20 1.65 6.61
C ALA A 194 0.77 3.09 6.91
N ALA A 195 1.10 4.06 6.03
CA ALA A 195 0.68 5.45 6.19
C ALA A 195 -0.84 5.61 6.04
N MET A 196 -1.43 5.00 5.01
CA MET A 196 -2.88 5.03 4.79
C MET A 196 -3.64 4.35 5.93
N LEU A 197 -3.14 3.22 6.44
CA LEU A 197 -3.71 2.58 7.64
C LEU A 197 -3.68 3.51 8.85
N ARG A 198 -2.60 4.28 9.04
CA ARG A 198 -2.54 5.28 10.12
C ARG A 198 -3.52 6.44 9.92
N GLU A 199 -3.71 6.93 8.69
CA GLU A 199 -4.79 7.90 8.41
C GLU A 199 -6.16 7.34 8.82
N ALA A 200 -6.37 6.04 8.59
CA ALA A 200 -7.58 5.32 8.97
C ALA A 200 -7.71 5.04 10.49
N GLY A 201 -6.72 5.43 11.30
CA GLY A 201 -6.69 5.18 12.75
C GLY A 201 -6.20 3.78 13.14
N ILE A 202 -5.65 3.01 12.20
CA ILE A 202 -4.98 1.73 12.47
C ILE A 202 -3.51 2.00 12.80
N ARG A 203 -3.07 1.56 13.98
CA ARG A 203 -1.67 1.72 14.38
C ARG A 203 -0.78 0.75 13.62
N THR A 204 0.38 1.23 13.19
CA THR A 204 1.45 0.42 12.62
C THR A 204 2.77 0.79 13.27
N GLY A 205 3.81 0.03 12.98
CA GLY A 205 5.17 0.37 13.34
C GLY A 205 5.65 1.60 12.59
N TRP A 206 6.72 2.22 13.08
CA TRP A 206 7.40 3.33 12.42
C TRP A 206 7.97 2.97 11.04
N TRP A 207 8.40 1.73 10.85
CA TRP A 207 9.01 1.27 9.61
C TRP A 207 8.75 -0.21 9.34
N THR A 208 7.93 -0.47 8.32
CA THR A 208 7.50 -1.81 7.91
C THR A 208 7.72 -1.99 6.40
N PRO A 209 8.97 -2.07 5.93
CA PRO A 209 9.29 -2.08 4.50
C PRO A 209 8.90 -3.39 3.78
N LEU A 210 8.56 -4.44 4.53
CA LEU A 210 8.18 -5.76 3.99
C LEU A 210 6.74 -6.13 4.38
N PRO A 211 6.01 -6.88 3.55
CA PRO A 211 4.61 -7.24 3.85
C PRO A 211 4.44 -8.03 5.17
N PRO A 212 5.29 -9.03 5.50
CA PRO A 212 5.19 -9.72 6.78
C PRO A 212 5.35 -8.79 7.98
N LEU A 213 6.24 -7.79 7.88
CA LEU A 213 6.47 -6.83 8.96
C LEU A 213 5.25 -5.93 9.17
N LEU A 214 4.64 -5.41 8.08
CA LEU A 214 3.42 -4.62 8.19
C LEU A 214 2.28 -5.45 8.80
N ARG A 215 2.09 -6.67 8.31
CA ARG A 215 1.05 -7.57 8.83
C ARG A 215 1.24 -7.87 10.32
N TRP A 216 2.45 -8.21 10.74
CA TRP A 216 2.75 -8.48 12.15
C TRP A 216 2.54 -7.24 13.00
N SER A 217 2.98 -6.07 12.53
CA SER A 217 2.79 -4.82 13.25
C SER A 217 1.31 -4.46 13.43
N VAL A 218 0.50 -4.60 12.38
CA VAL A 218 -0.95 -4.38 12.47
C VAL A 218 -1.58 -5.32 13.49
N ALA A 219 -1.22 -6.61 13.46
CA ALA A 219 -1.74 -7.62 14.41
C ALA A 219 -1.26 -7.40 15.85
N LEU A 220 -0.11 -6.76 16.05
CA LEU A 220 0.45 -6.46 17.37
C LEU A 220 -0.27 -5.28 18.03
N HIS A 221 -0.82 -4.34 17.25
CA HIS A 221 -1.30 -3.05 17.75
C HIS A 221 -2.82 -2.82 17.67
N ASN A 222 -3.57 -3.70 17.00
CA ASN A 222 -5.01 -3.54 16.73
C ASN A 222 -5.73 -4.89 16.77
#